data_AF-A0A7V8XQ41-F1
#
_entry.id   AF-A0A7V8XQ41-F1
#
_cell.length_a   1.000
_cell.length_b   1.000
_cell.length_c   1.000
_cell.angle_alpha   90.00
_cell.angle_beta   90.00
_cell.angle_gamma   90.00
#
_symmetry.space_group_name_H-M   'P 1'
#
loop_
_entity.id
_entity.type
_entity.pdbx_description
1 polymer ?
#
loop_
_entity_poly.entity_id
_entity_poly.type
_entity_poly.pdbx_seq_one_letter_code
_entity_poly.pdbx_strand_id
1 'polypeptide(L)'
;MGRRLRRGDRGAANWWAPSSANGAPTIARLTATTTGGARRWDTHIIAFRLDREGFDAARAALGRMGVAAHCSDHGISHSIYLRDPEGHQIELTTYDV
;
A
#
# COMPACT_ATOMS: atom_id res chain seq x y z
N MET A 1 41.62 -29.04 19.52
CA MET A 1 41.59 -27.58 19.73
C MET A 1 40.38 -27.00 18.99
N GLY A 2 39.28 -26.78 19.71
CA GLY A 2 38.06 -26.19 19.13
C GLY A 2 38.17 -24.68 19.02
N ARG A 3 37.64 -24.09 17.95
CA ARG A 3 37.32 -22.67 17.88
C ARG A 3 35.83 -22.48 17.61
N ARG A 4 35.20 -21.93 18.64
CA ARG A 4 33.79 -21.58 18.84
C ARG A 4 33.26 -20.66 17.74
N LEU A 5 32.14 -21.03 17.11
CA LEU A 5 31.34 -20.14 16.25
C LEU A 5 30.69 -19.06 17.13
N ARG A 6 30.86 -17.78 16.75
CA ARG A 6 30.14 -16.65 17.36
C ARG A 6 28.87 -16.35 16.56
N ARG A 7 27.83 -16.06 17.33
CA ARG A 7 26.45 -15.78 16.97
C ARG A 7 26.31 -14.30 16.57
N GLY A 8 25.67 -14.05 15.43
CA GLY A 8 25.10 -12.74 15.07
C GLY A 8 26.06 -11.76 14.40
N ASP A 9 25.83 -11.46 13.12
CA ASP A 9 25.23 -10.15 12.83
C ASP A 9 24.41 -10.20 11.55
N ARG A 10 23.26 -9.53 11.61
CA ARG A 10 22.19 -9.56 10.64
C ARG A 10 22.61 -8.72 9.44
N GLY A 11 22.83 -9.36 8.29
CA GLY A 11 22.82 -8.67 7.01
C GLY A 11 21.41 -8.10 6.81
N ALA A 12 21.25 -6.80 7.07
CA ALA A 12 20.06 -6.07 6.67
C ALA A 12 19.99 -6.17 5.15
N ALA A 13 19.15 -7.07 4.65
CA ALA A 13 18.74 -7.06 3.27
C ALA A 13 18.06 -5.70 3.05
N ASN A 14 18.70 -4.82 2.30
CA ASN A 14 18.16 -3.54 1.90
C ASN A 14 16.93 -3.80 1.02
N TRP A 15 15.75 -3.81 1.62
CA TRP A 15 14.44 -3.96 0.95
C TRP A 15 13.92 -2.64 0.38
N TRP A 16 14.79 -1.69 0.05
CA TRP A 16 14.41 -0.44 -0.57
C TRP A 16 15.39 -0.05 -1.67
N ALA A 17 14.98 -0.32 -2.91
CA ALA A 17 15.50 0.35 -4.09
C ALA A 17 14.29 0.76 -4.94
N PRO A 18 13.92 2.05 -5.01
CA PRO A 18 13.00 2.49 -6.04
C PRO A 18 13.85 2.68 -7.29
N SER A 19 13.78 1.73 -8.22
CA SER A 19 14.17 2.01 -9.60
C SER A 19 12.99 1.74 -10.51
N SER A 20 12.14 2.76 -10.70
CA SER A 20 11.36 2.88 -11.93
C SER A 20 11.86 4.11 -12.67
N ALA A 21 12.96 3.93 -13.40
CA ALA A 21 13.48 4.95 -14.32
C ALA A 21 12.52 5.25 -15.50
N ASN A 22 11.33 4.65 -15.55
CA ASN A 22 10.42 4.73 -16.70
C ASN A 22 8.93 4.92 -16.33
N GLY A 23 8.58 5.43 -15.14
CA GLY A 23 7.18 5.76 -14.81
C GLY A 23 6.17 4.60 -14.87
N ALA A 24 6.65 3.36 -14.97
CA ALA A 24 5.81 2.17 -14.95
C ALA A 24 5.37 1.89 -13.49
N PRO A 25 4.08 1.62 -13.24
CA PRO A 25 3.61 1.33 -11.90
C PRO A 25 4.22 0.00 -11.42
N THR A 26 4.96 0.03 -10.31
CA THR A 26 5.42 -1.17 -9.62
C THR A 26 4.27 -1.76 -8.82
N ILE A 27 3.88 -3.00 -9.12
CA ILE A 27 2.85 -3.72 -8.34
C ILE A 27 3.53 -4.37 -7.13
N ALA A 28 3.16 -3.92 -5.93
CA ALA A 28 3.48 -4.62 -4.68
C ALA A 28 2.36 -5.62 -4.35
N ARG A 29 2.72 -6.89 -4.12
CA ARG A 29 1.78 -7.92 -3.62
C ARG A 29 1.90 -8.00 -2.10
N LEU A 30 0.85 -7.60 -1.39
CA LEU A 30 0.76 -7.76 0.05
C LEU A 30 -0.13 -8.96 0.35
N THR A 31 0.43 -9.99 0.97
CA THR A 31 -0.34 -11.15 1.45
C THR A 31 -0.70 -10.89 2.91
N ALA A 32 -1.97 -10.62 3.20
CA ALA A 32 -2.44 -10.48 4.57
C ALA A 32 -2.70 -11.87 5.17
N THR A 33 -2.04 -12.19 6.29
CA THR A 33 -2.37 -13.36 7.11
C THR A 33 -3.21 -12.90 8.30
N THR A 34 -4.46 -13.33 8.37
CA THR A 34 -5.33 -13.01 9.51
C THR A 34 -5.03 -13.97 10.67
N THR A 35 -4.52 -13.44 11.78
CA THR A 35 -4.34 -14.20 13.03
C THR A 35 -5.38 -13.71 14.04
N GLY A 36 -6.60 -14.26 14.03
CA GLY A 36 -7.61 -13.90 15.04
C GLY A 36 -9.02 -14.40 14.74
N GLY A 37 -9.64 -15.04 15.74
CA GLY A 37 -10.98 -15.63 15.64
C GLY A 37 -12.11 -14.60 15.61
N ALA A 38 -13.17 -14.99 14.89
CA ALA A 38 -14.43 -14.28 14.65
C ALA A 38 -14.86 -13.27 15.73
N ARG A 39 -14.50 -12.00 15.53
CA ARG A 39 -15.30 -10.86 15.97
C ARG A 39 -15.53 -9.95 14.78
N ARG A 40 -16.78 -9.54 14.60
CA ARG A 40 -17.30 -8.82 13.44
C ARG A 40 -16.96 -7.33 13.51
N TRP A 41 -15.67 -7.01 13.46
CA TRP A 41 -15.07 -5.69 13.22
C TRP A 41 -13.64 -5.99 12.80
N ASP A 42 -13.26 -5.76 11.54
CA ASP A 42 -11.86 -5.62 11.08
C ASP A 42 -11.85 -5.60 9.54
N THR A 43 -12.39 -4.55 8.93
CA THR A 43 -11.98 -4.26 7.55
C THR A 43 -10.61 -3.62 7.65
N HIS A 44 -9.57 -4.46 7.66
CA HIS A 44 -8.20 -3.98 7.60
C HIS A 44 -8.03 -3.21 6.29
N ILE A 45 -7.78 -1.91 6.40
CA ILE A 45 -7.55 -1.03 5.26
C ILE A 45 -6.06 -0.73 5.17
N ILE A 46 -5.50 -0.87 3.97
CA ILE A 46 -4.14 -0.43 3.69
C ILE A 46 -4.23 0.91 2.98
N ALA A 47 -3.64 1.94 3.58
CA ALA A 47 -3.61 3.28 3.02
C ALA A 47 -2.23 3.64 2.48
N PHE A 48 -2.19 4.21 1.28
CA PHE A 48 -1.00 4.80 0.68
C PHE A 48 -1.16 6.31 0.65
N ARG A 49 -0.20 7.03 1.26
CA ARG A 49 -0.14 8.48 1.16
C ARG A 49 0.48 8.88 -0.17
N LEU A 50 -0.18 9.81 -0.86
CA LEU A 50 0.27 10.43 -2.10
C LEU A 50 0.42 11.95 -1.88
N ASP A 51 1.26 12.56 -2.70
CA ASP A 51 1.20 14.01 -2.93
C ASP A 51 0.01 14.36 -3.85
N ARG A 52 -0.24 15.66 -4.03
CA ARG A 52 -1.35 16.14 -4.88
C ARG A 52 -1.30 15.57 -6.30
N GLU A 53 -0.13 15.62 -6.95
CA GLU A 53 0.02 15.16 -8.33
C GLU A 53 -0.24 13.65 -8.45
N GLY A 54 0.32 12.86 -7.54
CA GLY A 54 0.11 11.41 -7.47
C GLY A 54 -1.34 11.04 -7.24
N PHE A 55 -2.06 11.80 -6.40
CA PHE A 55 -3.48 11.59 -6.14
C PHE A 55 -4.34 11.80 -7.41
N ASP A 56 -4.11 12.90 -8.13
CA ASP A 56 -4.82 13.20 -9.38
C ASP A 56 -4.51 12.19 -10.48
N ALA A 57 -3.24 11.81 -10.60
CA ALA A 57 -2.80 10.77 -11.54
C ALA A 57 -3.45 9.42 -11.23
N ALA A 58 -3.52 9.03 -9.96
CA ALA A 58 -4.15 7.78 -9.52
C ALA A 58 -5.65 7.78 -9.82
N ARG A 59 -6.37 8.86 -9.49
CA ARG A 59 -7.79 9.01 -9.81
C ARG A 59 -8.06 8.84 -11.30
N ALA A 60 -7.28 9.51 -12.14
CA ALA A 60 -7.41 9.43 -13.59
C ALA A 60 -7.09 8.02 -14.12
N ALA A 61 -6.05 7.37 -13.60
CA ALA A 61 -5.67 6.01 -13.98
C ALA A 61 -6.77 4.99 -13.63
N LEU A 62 -7.31 5.05 -12.41
CA LEU A 62 -8.41 4.18 -11.97
C LEU A 62 -9.65 4.32 -12.85
N GLY A 63 -10.00 5.56 -13.22
CA GLY A 63 -11.08 5.83 -14.18
C GLY A 63 -10.83 5.22 -15.55
N ARG A 64 -9.61 5.36 -16.11
CA ARG A 64 -9.25 4.75 -17.40
C ARG A 64 -9.27 3.22 -17.38
N MET A 65 -8.92 2.61 -16.25
CA MET A 65 -8.93 1.15 -16.08
C MET A 65 -10.32 0.58 -15.79
N GLY A 66 -11.34 1.43 -15.56
CA GLY A 66 -12.67 0.98 -15.18
C GLY A 66 -12.72 0.35 -13.78
N VAL A 67 -11.76 0.68 -12.91
CA VAL A 67 -11.74 0.18 -11.53
C VAL A 67 -12.81 0.92 -10.72
N ALA A 68 -13.69 0.16 -10.07
CA ALA A 68 -14.69 0.72 -9.17
C ALA A 68 -14.00 1.34 -7.94
N ALA A 69 -14.02 2.67 -7.86
CA ALA A 69 -13.43 3.43 -6.77
C ALA A 69 -14.38 4.55 -6.29
N HIS A 70 -14.32 4.86 -5.00
CA HIS A 70 -15.11 5.91 -4.36
C HIS A 70 -14.19 7.04 -3.88
N CYS A 71 -14.44 8.26 -4.34
CA CYS A 71 -13.73 9.45 -3.89
C CYS A 71 -14.48 10.10 -2.73
N SER A 72 -13.77 10.46 -1.66
CA SER A 72 -14.31 11.16 -0.48
C SER A 72 -13.47 12.39 -0.16
N ASP A 73 -14.15 13.48 0.16
CA ASP A 73 -13.55 14.71 0.68
C ASP A 73 -13.83 14.78 2.19
N HIS A 74 -12.78 14.67 2.99
CA HIS A 74 -12.85 14.70 4.45
C HIS A 74 -12.47 16.09 5.02
N GLY A 75 -12.35 17.11 4.17
CA GLY A 75 -12.01 18.50 4.53
C GLY A 75 -10.51 18.72 4.79
N ILE A 76 -9.87 17.84 5.55
CA ILE A 76 -8.41 17.88 5.81
C ILE A 76 -7.63 16.89 4.93
N SER A 77 -8.33 16.03 4.20
CA SER A 77 -7.75 15.06 3.29
C SER A 77 -8.73 14.70 2.19
N HIS A 78 -8.18 14.27 1.05
CA HIS A 78 -8.93 13.61 -0.01
C HIS A 78 -8.51 12.16 -0.07
N SER A 79 -9.49 11.27 -0.22
CA SER A 79 -9.26 9.82 -0.25
C SER A 79 -9.97 9.16 -1.43
N ILE A 80 -9.33 8.12 -1.98
CA ILE A 80 -9.89 7.21 -2.98
C ILE A 80 -9.91 5.81 -2.38
N TYR A 81 -11.10 5.25 -2.22
CA TYR A 81 -11.30 3.89 -1.73
C TYR A 81 -11.56 2.94 -2.89
N LEU A 82 -10.87 1.81 -2.92
CA LEU A 82 -11.07 0.74 -3.89
C LEU A 82 -10.93 -0.62 -3.22
N ARG A 83 -11.40 -1.66 -3.90
CA ARG A 83 -11.16 -3.06 -3.50
C ARG A 83 -10.26 -3.72 -4.53
N ASP A 84 -9.30 -4.49 -4.04
CA ASP A 84 -8.56 -5.39 -4.91
C ASP A 84 -9.43 -6.59 -5.33
N PRO A 85 -8.98 -7.45 -6.25
CA PRO A 85 -9.73 -8.62 -6.70
C PRO A 85 -10.11 -9.60 -5.57
N GLU A 86 -9.35 -9.61 -4.47
CA GLU A 86 -9.58 -10.46 -3.30
C GLU A 86 -10.52 -9.80 -2.27
N GLY A 87 -10.99 -8.57 -2.55
CA GLY A 87 -11.94 -7.84 -1.72
C GLY A 87 -11.29 -7.02 -0.60
N HIS A 88 -9.95 -6.97 -0.52
CA HIS A 88 -9.23 -6.16 0.45
C HIS A 88 -9.44 -4.67 0.16
N GLN A 89 -9.72 -3.88 1.21
CA GLN A 89 -9.95 -2.45 1.06
C GLN A 89 -8.61 -1.71 1.01
N ILE A 90 -8.43 -0.90 -0.04
CA ILE A 90 -7.27 -0.04 -0.24
C ILE A 90 -7.74 1.41 -0.22
N GLU A 91 -6.95 2.28 0.40
CA GLU A 91 -7.12 3.72 0.37
C GLU A 91 -5.89 4.39 -0.26
N LEU A 92 -6.13 5.33 -1.17
CA LEU A 92 -5.13 6.29 -1.62
C LEU A 92 -5.52 7.64 -1.05
N THR A 93 -4.66 8.26 -0.25
CA THR A 93 -5.01 9.50 0.47
C THR A 93 -3.97 10.59 0.25
N THR A 94 -4.43 11.84 0.22
CA THR A 94 -3.58 13.02 0.26
C THR A 94 -4.08 14.01 1.30
N TYR A 95 -3.16 14.72 1.93
CA TYR A 95 -3.43 15.82 2.86
C TYR A 95 -3.19 17.19 2.20
N ASP A 96 -2.83 17.20 0.92
CA ASP A 96 -2.60 18.40 0.12
C ASP A 96 -3.93 18.86 -0.49
N VAL A 97 -4.81 19.38 0.38
CA VAL A 97 -6.17 19.87 0.06
C VAL A 97 -6.20 21.33 -0.35
#